data_AF-A0A961LDQ3-F1
#
_entry.id   AF-A0A961LDQ3-F1
#
_cell.length_a   1.000
_cell.length_b   1.000
_cell.length_c   1.000
_cell.angle_alpha   90.00
_cell.angle_beta   90.00
_cell.angle_gamma   90.00
#
_symmetry.space_group_name_H-M   'P 1'
#
loop_
_entity.id
_entity.type
_entity.pdbx_description
1 polymer ?
#
loop_
_entity_poly.entity_id
_entity_poly.type
_entity_poly.pdbx_seq_one_letter_code
_entity_poly.pdbx_strand_id
1 'polypeptide(L)'
;IAPGDKAVISPCVEGSIGLSICYDLRFAHLYRAMAKAGAELLATPAAFTKMTGEAHWHVLQRARAIENGAYVIAPCQYGTLSGGSQCFGHSLIVDPWGRVLADGGESEGIIMADIDLDLVRQTRARIPSLQHDRPFALTMGA
;
A
#
# COMPACT_ATOMS: atom_id res chain seq x y z
N ILE A 1 -1.54 0.12 -24.76
CA ILE A 1 -1.51 -0.04 -23.29
C ILE A 1 -2.92 -0.45 -22.86
N ALA A 2 -3.08 -1.49 -22.04
CA ALA A 2 -4.37 -1.99 -21.57
C ALA A 2 -4.31 -2.34 -20.07
N PRO A 3 -5.40 -2.17 -19.29
CA PRO A 3 -5.43 -2.54 -17.88
C PRO A 3 -5.50 -4.07 -17.72
N GLY A 4 -5.08 -4.55 -16.54
CA GLY A 4 -5.39 -5.92 -16.10
C GLY A 4 -6.82 -6.04 -15.56
N ASP A 5 -7.27 -7.28 -15.38
CA ASP A 5 -8.63 -7.62 -14.91
C ASP A 5 -8.66 -8.46 -13.62
N LYS A 6 -7.48 -8.75 -13.04
CA LYS A 6 -7.33 -9.64 -11.88
C LYS A 6 -6.38 -9.06 -10.85
N ALA A 7 -6.84 -9.03 -9.60
CA ALA A 7 -5.96 -8.85 -8.45
C ALA A 7 -5.24 -10.17 -8.14
N VAL A 8 -3.97 -10.09 -7.74
CA VAL A 8 -3.13 -11.26 -7.45
C VAL A 8 -2.64 -11.20 -6.01
N ILE A 9 -2.81 -12.30 -5.29
CA ILE A 9 -2.13 -12.57 -4.02
C ILE A 9 -1.17 -13.72 -4.28
N SER A 10 0.11 -13.50 -3.97
CA SER A 10 1.14 -14.53 -4.09
C SER A 10 1.58 -15.00 -2.69
N PRO A 11 1.89 -16.29 -2.50
CA PRO A 11 2.65 -16.70 -1.34
C PRO A 11 4.06 -16.10 -1.39
N CYS A 12 4.61 -15.77 -0.23
CA CYS A 12 6.03 -15.48 -0.02
C CYS A 12 6.52 -16.21 1.24
N VAL A 13 7.82 -16.14 1.52
CA VAL A 13 8.44 -16.89 2.63
C VAL A 13 7.82 -16.50 3.97
N GLU A 14 7.48 -15.22 4.10
CA GLU A 14 7.02 -14.61 5.34
C GLU A 14 5.50 -14.75 5.51
N GLY A 15 4.71 -14.76 4.42
CA GLY A 15 3.24 -14.74 4.45
C GLY A 15 2.62 -14.68 3.06
N SER A 16 1.53 -13.92 2.92
CA SER A 16 0.89 -13.68 1.62
C SER A 16 0.91 -12.20 1.23
N ILE A 17 1.32 -11.93 -0.01
CA ILE A 17 1.51 -10.57 -0.54
C ILE A 17 0.50 -10.25 -1.65
N GLY A 18 -0.29 -9.20 -1.42
CA GLY A 18 -1.15 -8.61 -2.42
C GLY A 18 -0.37 -7.70 -3.36
N LEU A 19 -0.58 -7.84 -4.67
CA LEU A 19 0.17 -7.12 -5.70
C LEU A 19 -0.67 -5.99 -6.29
N SER A 20 -0.06 -4.81 -6.38
CA SER A 20 -0.64 -3.63 -7.04
C SER A 20 0.47 -2.78 -7.65
N ILE A 21 0.14 -1.85 -8.55
CA ILE A 21 1.14 -1.02 -9.22
C ILE A 21 0.71 0.45 -9.21
N CYS A 22 1.57 1.30 -8.65
CA CYS A 22 1.52 2.76 -8.72
C CYS A 22 0.12 3.38 -8.53
N TYR A 23 -0.61 3.63 -9.62
CA TYR A 23 -1.90 4.31 -9.61
C TYR A 23 -3.01 3.51 -8.89
N ASP A 24 -2.84 2.19 -8.80
CA ASP A 24 -3.69 1.30 -8.00
C ASP A 24 -3.84 1.79 -6.55
N LEU A 25 -2.81 2.46 -6.01
CA LEU A 25 -2.80 3.06 -4.67
C LEU A 25 -4.04 3.92 -4.40
N ARG A 26 -4.63 4.54 -5.41
CA ARG A 26 -5.80 5.41 -5.26
C ARG A 26 -7.09 4.63 -5.00
N PHE A 27 -7.13 3.33 -5.26
CA PHE A 27 -8.31 2.49 -5.20
C PHE A 27 -8.32 1.63 -3.93
N ALA A 28 -8.79 2.20 -2.81
CA ALA A 28 -8.83 1.51 -1.51
C ALA A 28 -9.49 0.12 -1.55
N HIS A 29 -10.56 -0.02 -2.36
CA HIS A 29 -11.31 -1.28 -2.47
C HIS A 29 -10.46 -2.46 -2.97
N LEU A 30 -9.43 -2.21 -3.78
CA LEU A 30 -8.51 -3.23 -4.26
C LEU A 30 -7.71 -3.84 -3.10
N TYR A 31 -7.10 -2.99 -2.27
CA TYR A 31 -6.35 -3.42 -1.07
C TYR A 31 -7.26 -4.09 -0.05
N ARG A 32 -8.47 -3.55 0.12
CA ARG A 32 -9.49 -4.14 0.99
C ARG A 32 -9.86 -5.56 0.56
N ALA A 33 -10.05 -5.78 -0.74
CA ALA A 33 -10.35 -7.10 -1.28
C ALA A 33 -9.18 -8.08 -1.03
N MET A 34 -7.94 -7.66 -1.29
CA MET A 34 -6.76 -8.50 -1.05
C MET A 34 -6.58 -8.83 0.43
N ALA A 35 -6.75 -7.87 1.32
CA ALA A 35 -6.62 -8.06 2.76
C ALA A 35 -7.70 -9.02 3.32
N LYS A 36 -8.95 -8.88 2.86
CA LYS A 36 -10.02 -9.84 3.21
C LYS A 36 -9.77 -11.24 2.69
N ALA A 37 -9.11 -11.36 1.54
CA ALA A 37 -8.69 -12.64 0.97
C ALA A 37 -7.42 -13.21 1.63
N GLY A 38 -6.88 -12.54 2.65
CA GLY A 38 -5.82 -13.06 3.50
C GLY A 38 -4.48 -12.35 3.36
N ALA A 39 -4.30 -11.41 2.44
CA ALA A 39 -3.02 -10.70 2.26
C ALA A 39 -2.59 -10.01 3.57
N GLU A 40 -1.37 -10.31 4.02
CA GLU A 40 -0.76 -9.72 5.23
C GLU A 40 0.27 -8.64 4.87
N LEU A 41 0.76 -8.71 3.64
CA LEU A 41 1.69 -7.78 3.00
C LEU A 41 1.03 -7.18 1.75
N LEU A 42 1.31 -5.92 1.45
CA LEU A 42 0.80 -5.21 0.27
C LEU A 42 1.96 -4.56 -0.49
N ALA A 43 2.19 -4.99 -1.73
CA ALA A 43 3.21 -4.42 -2.61
C ALA A 43 2.63 -3.27 -3.45
N THR A 44 3.37 -2.16 -3.51
CA THR A 44 3.01 -0.94 -4.27
C THR A 44 4.22 -0.34 -5.01
N PRO A 45 4.89 -1.08 -5.91
CA PRO A 45 5.91 -0.50 -6.79
C PRO A 45 5.35 0.68 -7.58
N ALA A 46 6.08 1.80 -7.59
CA ALA A 46 5.60 3.04 -8.18
C ALA A 46 6.69 3.89 -8.84
N ALA A 47 6.24 4.74 -9.76
CA ALA A 47 6.99 5.89 -10.26
C ALA A 47 6.13 7.15 -10.05
N PHE A 48 5.95 7.53 -8.78
CA PHE A 48 5.12 8.66 -8.41
C PHE A 48 5.81 9.98 -8.79
N THR A 49 5.06 10.93 -9.35
CA THR A 49 5.63 12.26 -9.64
C THR A 49 5.80 13.06 -8.35
N LYS A 50 6.86 13.89 -8.27
CA LYS A 50 7.20 14.70 -7.08
C LYS A 50 6.02 15.50 -6.55
N MET A 51 5.34 16.26 -7.42
CA MET A 51 4.16 17.06 -7.06
C MET A 51 3.05 16.23 -6.38
N THR A 52 2.71 15.06 -6.93
CA THR A 52 1.68 14.21 -6.31
C THR A 52 2.20 13.43 -5.11
N GLY A 53 3.49 13.15 -5.07
CA GLY A 53 4.14 12.39 -4.03
C GLY A 53 4.19 13.16 -2.72
N GLU A 54 4.62 14.43 -2.78
CA GLU A 54 4.66 15.34 -1.64
C GLU A 54 3.32 15.43 -0.90
N ALA A 55 2.21 15.42 -1.65
CA ALA A 55 0.87 15.51 -1.07
C ALA A 55 0.28 14.16 -0.64
N HIS A 56 0.54 13.08 -1.39
CA HIS A 56 -0.28 11.87 -1.27
C HIS A 56 0.48 10.59 -0.92
N TRP A 57 1.78 10.48 -1.25
CA TRP A 57 2.47 9.20 -1.19
C TRP A 57 2.44 8.59 0.21
N HIS A 58 3.05 9.24 1.19
CA HIS A 58 3.05 8.75 2.57
C HIS A 58 1.64 8.60 3.15
N VAL A 59 0.72 9.51 2.83
CA VAL A 59 -0.66 9.48 3.33
C VAL A 59 -1.38 8.25 2.85
N LEU A 60 -1.38 7.99 1.53
CA LEU A 60 -2.10 6.86 0.95
C LEU A 60 -1.46 5.53 1.33
N GLN A 61 -0.13 5.43 1.32
CA GLN A 61 0.59 4.22 1.73
C GLN A 61 0.26 3.84 3.18
N ARG A 62 0.26 4.82 4.09
CA ARG A 62 -0.15 4.61 5.48
C ARG A 62 -1.63 4.28 5.60
N ALA A 63 -2.49 4.91 4.80
CA ALA A 63 -3.91 4.58 4.77
C ALA A 63 -4.14 3.11 4.38
N ARG A 64 -3.44 2.60 3.36
CA ARG A 64 -3.52 1.18 2.96
C ARG A 64 -3.03 0.24 4.04
N ALA A 65 -2.00 0.62 4.79
CA ALA A 65 -1.54 -0.18 5.91
C ALA A 65 -2.59 -0.23 7.04
N ILE A 66 -3.08 0.94 7.47
CA ILE A 66 -4.00 1.11 8.60
C ILE A 66 -5.36 0.45 8.32
N GLU A 67 -5.98 0.74 7.17
CA GLU A 67 -7.35 0.28 6.89
C GLU A 67 -7.44 -1.24 6.69
N ASN A 68 -6.30 -1.89 6.41
CA ASN A 68 -6.20 -3.32 6.14
C ASN A 68 -5.46 -4.11 7.23
N GLY A 69 -4.91 -3.41 8.24
CA GLY A 69 -4.05 -3.99 9.26
C GLY A 69 -2.96 -4.87 8.64
N ALA A 70 -2.25 -4.36 7.63
CA ALA A 70 -1.28 -5.08 6.82
C ALA A 70 0.00 -4.24 6.65
N TYR A 71 1.13 -4.90 6.44
CA TYR A 71 2.34 -4.17 6.03
C TYR A 71 2.20 -3.66 4.60
N VAL A 72 2.84 -2.54 4.32
CA VAL A 72 2.95 -1.99 2.97
C VAL A 72 4.42 -1.88 2.59
N ILE A 73 4.78 -2.45 1.44
CA ILE A 73 6.12 -2.43 0.86
C ILE A 73 6.05 -1.71 -0.48
N ALA A 74 6.71 -0.55 -0.56
CA ALA A 74 6.45 0.42 -1.62
C ALA A 74 7.73 0.96 -2.23
N PRO A 75 8.42 0.16 -3.06
CA PRO A 75 9.56 0.67 -3.80
C PRO A 75 9.09 1.76 -4.77
N CYS A 76 9.79 2.88 -4.79
CA CYS A 76 9.44 4.02 -5.62
C CYS A 76 10.67 4.51 -6.40
N GLN A 77 10.46 4.80 -7.68
CA GLN A 77 11.49 5.34 -8.56
C GLN A 77 11.97 6.72 -8.07
N TYR A 78 13.27 6.97 -8.17
CA TYR A 78 13.91 8.27 -7.93
C TYR A 78 14.44 8.88 -9.24
N GLY A 79 14.82 10.15 -9.19
CA GLY A 79 15.39 10.85 -10.35
C GLY A 79 14.34 11.35 -11.35
N THR A 80 14.73 11.52 -12.61
CA THR A 80 13.91 12.16 -13.64
C THR A 80 13.36 11.12 -14.63
N LEU A 81 12.04 11.16 -14.89
CA LEU A 81 11.41 10.35 -15.93
C LEU A 81 11.83 10.81 -17.32
N SER A 82 11.68 9.95 -18.33
CA SER A 82 12.01 10.24 -19.73
C SER A 82 11.27 11.47 -20.32
N GLY A 83 10.19 11.93 -19.68
CA GLY A 83 9.46 13.16 -20.03
C GLY A 83 9.81 14.40 -19.20
N GLY A 84 10.89 14.38 -18.40
CA GLY A 84 11.37 15.52 -17.61
C GLY A 84 10.68 15.71 -16.26
N SER A 85 9.61 14.97 -15.97
CA SER A 85 8.97 14.98 -14.65
C SER A 85 9.88 14.34 -13.60
N GLN A 86 10.02 15.00 -12.45
CA GLN A 86 10.75 14.46 -11.30
C GLN A 86 9.92 13.35 -10.64
N CYS A 87 10.55 12.21 -10.37
CA CYS A 87 9.98 11.20 -9.49
C CYS A 87 10.08 11.66 -8.04
N PHE A 88 9.20 11.15 -7.20
CA PHE A 88 9.20 11.48 -5.79
C PHE A 88 10.31 10.74 -5.02
N GLY A 89 10.72 9.55 -5.44
CA GLY A 89 11.50 8.67 -4.58
C GLY A 89 10.65 8.22 -3.40
N HIS A 90 11.23 8.26 -2.20
CA HIS A 90 10.61 7.85 -0.95
C HIS A 90 10.08 6.42 -1.01
N SER A 91 10.93 5.48 -1.45
CA SER A 91 10.62 4.05 -1.22
C SER A 91 10.25 3.88 0.26
N LEU A 92 9.15 3.19 0.56
CA LEU A 92 8.53 3.25 1.88
C LEU A 92 8.16 1.86 2.37
N ILE A 93 8.43 1.61 3.66
CA ILE A 93 7.90 0.44 4.38
C ILE A 93 7.06 0.93 5.56
N VAL A 94 5.82 0.45 5.65
CA VAL A 94 4.86 0.84 6.68
C VAL A 94 4.32 -0.40 7.40
N ASP A 95 4.23 -0.34 8.72
CA ASP A 95 3.66 -1.40 9.55
C ASP A 95 2.11 -1.40 9.54
N PRO A 96 1.46 -2.47 10.04
CA PRO A 96 0.00 -2.58 10.12
C PRO A 96 -0.69 -1.46 10.91
N TRP A 97 0.02 -0.77 11.81
CA TRP A 97 -0.50 0.35 12.60
C TRP A 97 -0.33 1.71 11.89
N GLY A 98 0.32 1.73 10.73
CA GLY A 98 0.58 2.93 9.95
C GLY A 98 1.86 3.67 10.36
N ARG A 99 2.77 3.04 11.13
CA ARG A 99 4.09 3.59 11.41
C ARG A 99 5.00 3.36 10.20
N VAL A 100 5.69 4.42 9.78
CA VAL A 100 6.76 4.29 8.77
C VAL A 100 7.97 3.64 9.44
N LEU A 101 8.36 2.47 8.95
CA LEU A 101 9.51 1.71 9.43
C LEU A 101 10.79 2.15 8.74
N ALA A 102 10.70 2.44 7.44
CA ALA A 102 11.81 2.96 6.65
C ALA A 102 11.32 3.85 5.50
N ASP A 103 12.10 4.88 5.20
CA ASP A 103 11.89 5.82 4.09
C ASP A 103 13.23 6.02 3.36
N GLY A 104 13.25 5.74 2.05
CA GLY A 104 14.44 5.81 1.21
C GLY A 104 14.82 7.21 0.73
N GLY A 105 13.99 8.23 0.99
CA GLY A 105 14.26 9.60 0.54
C GLY A 105 14.33 9.74 -0.99
N GLU A 106 14.94 10.82 -1.47
CA GLU A 106 14.97 11.17 -2.90
C GLU A 106 16.15 10.54 -3.69
N SER A 107 16.97 9.69 -3.06
CA SER A 107 18.20 9.15 -3.64
C SER A 107 18.14 7.65 -3.96
N GLU A 108 19.10 7.18 -4.74
CA GLU A 108 19.33 5.75 -4.93
C GLU A 108 19.65 5.07 -3.60
N GLY A 109 19.08 3.89 -3.37
CA GLY A 109 19.41 3.11 -2.18
C GLY A 109 18.49 1.92 -1.96
N ILE A 110 18.82 1.20 -0.88
CA ILE A 110 18.04 0.06 -0.38
C ILE A 110 17.61 0.41 1.04
N ILE A 111 16.33 0.18 1.33
CA ILE A 111 15.80 0.25 2.69
C ILE A 111 15.38 -1.14 3.16
N MET A 112 15.48 -1.37 4.45
CA MET A 112 15.16 -2.66 5.07
C MET A 112 14.34 -2.43 6.35
N ALA A 113 13.49 -3.39 6.66
CA ALA A 113 12.76 -3.46 7.92
C ALA A 113 12.47 -4.92 8.24
N ASP A 114 12.42 -5.24 9.54
CA ASP A 114 12.00 -6.56 9.99
C ASP A 114 10.47 -6.68 9.93
N ILE A 115 9.99 -7.82 9.43
CA ILE A 115 8.56 -8.12 9.29
C ILE A 115 8.15 -9.12 10.37
N ASP A 116 7.22 -8.71 11.21
CA ASP A 116 6.56 -9.56 12.21
C ASP A 116 5.07 -9.73 11.87
N LEU A 117 4.67 -10.92 11.42
CA LEU A 117 3.27 -11.21 11.10
C LEU A 117 2.37 -11.34 12.32
N ASP A 118 2.91 -11.55 13.52
CA ASP A 118 2.07 -11.51 14.72
C ASP A 118 1.53 -10.10 14.95
N LEU A 119 2.24 -9.04 14.52
CA LEU A 119 1.72 -7.68 14.55
C LEU A 119 0.49 -7.50 13.64
N VAL A 120 0.45 -8.16 12.48
CA VAL A 120 -0.74 -8.16 11.59
C VAL A 120 -1.92 -8.78 12.31
N ARG A 121 -1.73 -9.97 12.89
CA ARG A 121 -2.77 -10.69 13.63
C ARG A 121 -3.28 -9.88 14.82
N GLN A 122 -2.37 -9.33 15.62
CA GLN A 122 -2.70 -8.49 16.77
C GLN A 122 -3.44 -7.22 16.36
N THR A 123 -3.00 -6.54 15.30
CA THR A 123 -3.64 -5.31 14.81
C THR A 123 -5.07 -5.59 14.34
N ARG A 124 -5.26 -6.66 13.55
CA ARG A 124 -6.59 -7.08 13.08
C ARG A 124 -7.49 -7.56 14.22
N ALA A 125 -6.95 -8.14 15.29
CA ALA A 125 -7.73 -8.50 16.47
C ALA A 125 -8.14 -7.28 17.30
N ARG A 126 -7.25 -6.28 17.44
CA ARG A 126 -7.54 -5.02 18.16
C ARG A 126 -8.55 -4.15 17.40
N ILE A 127 -8.42 -4.07 16.08
CA ILE A 127 -9.32 -3.32 15.20
C ILE A 127 -9.85 -4.29 14.13
N PRO A 128 -10.92 -5.05 14.42
CA PRO A 128 -11.48 -6.07 13.51
C PRO A 128 -12.28 -5.47 12.35
N SER A 129 -11.81 -4.37 11.76
CA SER A 129 -12.51 -3.65 10.70
C SER A 129 -12.81 -4.55 9.51
N LEU A 130 -11.88 -5.44 9.12
CA LEU A 130 -12.05 -6.36 7.98
C LEU A 130 -13.27 -7.27 8.09
N GLN A 131 -13.73 -7.56 9.32
CA GLN A 131 -14.88 -8.41 9.61
C GLN A 131 -16.18 -7.61 9.80
N HIS A 132 -16.08 -6.29 10.01
CA HIS A 132 -17.21 -5.43 10.38
C HIS A 132 -17.81 -4.66 9.20
N ASP A 133 -17.36 -4.89 7.97
CA ASP A 133 -17.94 -4.26 6.79
C ASP A 133 -19.43 -4.63 6.63
N ARG A 134 -20.25 -3.63 6.35
CA ARG A 134 -21.69 -3.81 6.10
C ARG A 134 -22.06 -3.27 4.72
N PRO A 135 -22.97 -3.93 4.00
CA PRO A 135 -23.54 -3.35 2.79
C PRO A 135 -24.35 -2.09 3.15
N PHE A 136 -24.28 -1.08 2.28
CA PHE A 136 -25.08 0.13 2.39
C PHE A 136 -25.62 0.52 1.02
N ALA A 137 -26.78 1.19 1.00
CA ALA A 137 -27.36 1.78 -0.20
C ALA A 137 -27.05 3.28 -0.23
N LEU A 138 -26.68 3.79 -1.41
CA LEU A 138 -26.55 5.23 -1.63
C LEU A 138 -27.92 5.82 -1.94
N THR A 139 -28.29 6.88 -1.22
CA THR A 139 -29.45 7.71 -1.55
C THR A 139 -28.95 9.12 -1.80
N MET A 140 -29.32 9.68 -2.95
CA MET A 140 -29.07 11.10 -3.22
C MET A 140 -30.16 11.88 -2.50
N GLY A 141 -29.77 12.80 -1.61
CA GLY A 141 -30.72 13.77 -1.05
C GLY A 141 -31.31 14.61 -2.17
N ALA A 142 -32.62 14.90 -2.07
CA ALA A 142 -33.31 15.82 -2.97
C ALA A 142 -32.76 17.24 -2.85
#